data_AF-A0A6V7KVV7-F1
#
_entry.id   AF-A0A6V7KVV7-F1
#
_cell.length_a   1.000
_cell.length_b   1.000
_cell.length_c   1.000
_cell.angle_alpha   90.00
_cell.angle_beta   90.00
_cell.angle_gamma   90.00
#
_symmetry.space_group_name_H-M   'P 1'
#
loop_
_entity.id
_entity.type
_entity.pdbx_description
1 polymer ?
#
loop_
_entity_poly.entity_id
_entity_poly.type
_entity_poly.pdbx_seq_one_letter_code
_entity_poly.pdbx_strand_id
1 'polypeptide(L)'
;DIEQCAVERLSNFRVDLDNEDATVLHSPEKETDQNYLPYIGNGVFGVQIYPEGHLYIRQGRTLSLNARWDPLVSVPMPYDSVHHLATLTHFTNGIVYKYQCLRPGYHVDTQYYAHRVFDGILVEDITIFNPTNAAVEVPLRLNSVPHWTDHETKSV
;
A
#
# COMPACT_ATOMS: atom_id res chain seq x y z
N ASP A 1 8.62 5.11 -20.41
CA ASP A 1 7.15 5.12 -20.51
C ASP A 1 6.57 4.74 -19.16
N ILE A 2 5.51 5.40 -18.70
CA ILE A 2 4.98 5.23 -17.33
C ILE A 2 4.26 3.87 -17.19
N GLU A 3 3.53 3.44 -18.23
CA GLU A 3 2.84 2.15 -18.19
C GLU A 3 3.83 0.99 -18.17
N GLN A 4 4.86 1.07 -19.03
CA GLN A 4 5.95 0.10 -19.06
C GLN A 4 6.65 -0.03 -17.69
N CYS A 5 6.79 1.09 -16.96
CA CYS A 5 7.34 1.05 -15.60
C CYS A 5 6.49 0.12 -14.71
N ALA A 6 5.17 0.27 -14.66
CA ALA A 6 4.32 -0.58 -13.84
C ALA A 6 4.35 -2.05 -14.28
N VAL A 7 4.32 -2.32 -15.59
CA VAL A 7 4.40 -3.67 -16.17
C VAL A 7 5.69 -4.39 -15.75
N GLU A 8 6.84 -3.70 -15.77
CA GLU A 8 8.12 -4.27 -15.34
C GLU A 8 8.11 -4.69 -13.87
N ARG A 9 7.49 -3.91 -12.97
CA ARG A 9 7.46 -4.24 -11.53
C ARG A 9 6.54 -5.43 -11.28
N LEU A 10 5.40 -5.47 -11.97
CA LEU A 10 4.45 -6.58 -11.89
C LEU A 10 4.98 -7.87 -12.54
N SER A 11 5.92 -7.76 -13.48
CA SER A 11 6.49 -8.94 -14.18
C SER A 11 7.13 -9.96 -13.24
N ASN A 12 7.65 -9.51 -12.09
CA ASN A 12 8.22 -10.36 -11.05
C ASN A 12 7.19 -11.29 -10.39
N PHE A 13 5.90 -10.96 -10.49
CA PHE A 13 4.79 -11.67 -9.85
C PHE A 13 3.94 -12.44 -10.86
N ARG A 14 4.37 -12.58 -12.11
CA ARG A 14 3.55 -13.18 -13.17
C ARG A 14 3.08 -14.59 -12.82
N VAL A 15 3.96 -15.40 -12.24
CA VAL A 15 3.61 -16.77 -11.82
C VAL A 15 2.61 -16.75 -10.66
N ASP A 16 2.76 -15.82 -9.71
CA ASP A 16 1.84 -15.69 -8.58
C ASP A 16 0.45 -15.22 -9.04
N LEU A 17 0.40 -14.32 -10.03
CA LEU A 17 -0.86 -13.88 -10.64
C LEU A 17 -1.54 -15.00 -11.43
N ASP A 18 -0.77 -15.77 -12.21
CA ASP A 18 -1.29 -16.92 -12.96
C ASP A 18 -1.82 -18.04 -12.03
N ASN A 19 -1.27 -18.16 -10.82
CA ASN A 19 -1.70 -19.12 -9.79
C ASN A 19 -2.78 -18.57 -8.83
N GLU A 20 -3.23 -17.33 -9.00
CA GLU A 20 -4.16 -16.65 -8.08
C GLU A 20 -3.61 -16.48 -6.64
N ASP A 21 -2.29 -16.55 -6.47
CA ASP A 21 -1.57 -16.29 -5.22
C ASP A 21 -1.38 -14.77 -4.96
N ALA A 22 -1.66 -13.96 -5.96
CA ALA A 22 -1.66 -12.51 -5.90
C ALA A 22 -2.77 -11.90 -6.78
N THR A 23 -3.08 -10.63 -6.52
CA THR A 23 -4.01 -9.85 -7.34
C THR A 23 -3.54 -8.41 -7.50
N VAL A 24 -4.02 -7.71 -8.53
CA VAL A 24 -3.61 -6.34 -8.86
C VAL A 24 -4.81 -5.43 -9.03
N LEU A 25 -4.69 -4.23 -8.46
CA LEU A 25 -5.54 -3.08 -8.67
C LEU A 25 -4.75 -1.94 -9.30
N HIS A 26 -5.15 -1.48 -10.48
CA HIS A 26 -4.54 -0.33 -11.15
C HIS A 26 -5.28 0.97 -10.82
N SER A 27 -4.56 2.08 -10.92
CA SER A 27 -5.17 3.41 -10.99
C SER A 27 -4.53 4.18 -12.15
N PRO A 28 -5.28 4.44 -13.23
CA PRO A 28 -6.69 4.09 -13.48
C PRO A 28 -6.96 2.57 -13.52
N GLU A 29 -8.15 2.15 -13.10
CA GLU A 29 -8.57 0.74 -13.05
C GLU A 29 -8.64 0.12 -14.46
N LYS A 30 -8.21 -1.14 -14.60
CA LYS A 30 -8.31 -1.91 -15.85
C LYS A 30 -9.45 -2.94 -15.75
N GLU A 31 -10.05 -3.32 -16.87
CA GLU A 31 -11.14 -4.32 -16.91
C GLU A 31 -10.74 -5.70 -16.34
N THR A 32 -9.45 -6.00 -16.35
CA THR A 32 -8.88 -7.25 -15.81
C THR A 32 -8.64 -7.21 -14.31
N ASP A 33 -8.81 -6.07 -13.66
CA ASP A 33 -8.52 -5.92 -12.24
C ASP A 33 -9.58 -6.64 -11.40
N GLN A 34 -9.11 -7.37 -10.40
CA GLN A 34 -10.01 -7.95 -9.42
C GLN A 34 -10.10 -6.99 -8.23
N ASN A 35 -11.33 -6.58 -7.89
CA ASN A 35 -11.55 -5.60 -6.83
C ASN A 35 -11.50 -6.22 -5.42
N TYR A 36 -10.36 -6.82 -5.09
CA TYR A 36 -10.07 -7.29 -3.74
C TYR A 36 -9.42 -6.17 -2.93
N LEU A 37 -9.95 -5.95 -1.73
CA LEU A 37 -9.43 -4.95 -0.82
C LEU A 37 -7.98 -5.29 -0.41
N PRO A 38 -6.99 -4.42 -0.69
CA PRO A 38 -5.62 -4.65 -0.25
C PRO A 38 -5.55 -4.65 1.27
N TYR A 39 -5.10 -5.77 1.85
CA TYR A 39 -5.16 -5.98 3.29
C TYR A 39 -3.95 -6.77 3.79
N ILE A 40 -3.43 -6.37 4.95
CA ILE A 40 -2.36 -7.08 5.66
C ILE A 40 -2.80 -7.40 7.09
N GLY A 41 -2.25 -8.46 7.68
CA GLY A 41 -2.53 -8.77 9.08
C GLY A 41 -1.73 -9.95 9.61
N ASN A 42 -1.61 -10.01 10.93
CA ASN A 42 -0.90 -11.09 11.65
C ASN A 42 -1.80 -11.83 12.66
N GLY A 43 -3.10 -11.54 12.66
CA GLY A 43 -4.08 -12.10 13.59
C GLY A 43 -4.20 -11.35 14.92
N VAL A 44 -3.25 -10.48 15.27
CA VAL A 44 -3.38 -9.53 16.38
C VAL A 44 -3.98 -8.22 15.89
N PHE A 45 -3.59 -7.80 14.70
CA PHE A 45 -4.25 -6.72 13.99
C PHE A 45 -4.28 -7.02 12.49
N GLY A 46 -5.05 -6.22 11.76
CA GLY A 46 -4.87 -6.09 10.33
C GLY A 46 -5.40 -4.78 9.79
N VAL A 47 -4.91 -4.41 8.62
CA VAL A 47 -4.95 -3.06 8.09
C VAL A 47 -5.33 -3.10 6.63
N GLN A 48 -6.29 -2.25 6.26
CA GLN A 48 -6.63 -1.97 4.88
C GLN A 48 -5.62 -0.96 4.31
N ILE A 49 -4.89 -1.36 3.26
CA ILE A 49 -3.92 -0.50 2.58
C ILE A 49 -4.67 0.29 1.50
N TYR A 50 -5.41 1.30 1.96
CA TYR A 50 -6.25 2.15 1.12
C TYR A 50 -6.30 3.56 1.72
N PRO A 51 -6.50 4.63 0.92
CA PRO A 51 -6.78 5.96 1.47
C PRO A 51 -7.95 5.91 2.45
N GLU A 52 -7.78 6.48 3.64
CA GLU A 52 -8.78 6.41 4.74
C GLU A 52 -9.15 4.97 5.18
N GLY A 53 -8.22 4.03 5.03
CA GLY A 53 -8.39 2.64 5.45
C GLY A 53 -8.64 2.48 6.96
N HIS A 54 -8.92 1.23 7.34
CA HIS A 54 -9.16 0.86 8.73
C HIS A 54 -8.11 -0.13 9.25
N LEU A 55 -7.68 0.09 10.48
CA LEU A 55 -6.92 -0.81 11.33
C LEU A 55 -7.90 -1.52 12.28
N TYR A 56 -7.92 -2.85 12.24
CA TYR A 56 -8.70 -3.66 13.16
C TYR A 56 -7.78 -4.38 14.12
N ILE A 57 -8.02 -4.22 15.42
CA ILE A 57 -7.25 -4.84 16.50
C ILE A 57 -8.09 -5.97 17.10
N ARG A 58 -7.41 -7.06 17.48
CA ARG A 58 -8.03 -8.21 18.11
C ARG A 58 -8.64 -7.85 19.45
N GLN A 59 -9.93 -8.14 19.58
CA GLN A 59 -10.67 -8.11 20.84
C GLN A 59 -11.37 -9.47 21.01
N GLY A 60 -10.96 -10.22 22.04
CA GLY A 60 -11.39 -11.61 22.20
C GLY A 60 -10.88 -12.51 21.07
N ARG A 61 -11.82 -13.09 20.29
CA ARG A 61 -11.56 -14.06 19.21
C ARG A 61 -11.61 -13.45 17.80
N THR A 62 -11.89 -12.15 17.68
CA THR A 62 -12.10 -11.48 16.38
C THR A 62 -11.34 -10.16 16.31
N LEU A 63 -11.05 -9.69 15.09
CA LEU A 63 -10.55 -8.34 14.82
C LEU A 63 -11.72 -7.35 14.78
N SER A 64 -12.19 -6.90 15.95
CA SER A 64 -13.41 -6.09 16.07
C SER A 64 -13.18 -4.67 16.59
N LEU A 65 -12.02 -4.37 17.17
CA LEU A 65 -11.71 -3.00 17.59
C LEU A 65 -11.24 -2.22 16.36
N ASN A 66 -12.09 -1.35 15.83
CA ASN A 66 -11.80 -0.55 14.65
C ASN A 66 -11.14 0.78 15.05
N ALA A 67 -10.02 1.09 14.41
CA ALA A 67 -9.39 2.41 14.38
C ALA A 67 -9.22 2.83 12.92
N ARG A 68 -9.31 4.12 12.64
CA ARG A 68 -8.92 4.65 11.33
C ARG A 68 -7.41 4.42 11.13
N TRP A 69 -7.00 4.35 9.87
CA TRP A 69 -5.61 4.16 9.47
C TRP A 69 -5.29 5.08 8.29
N ASP A 70 -4.07 5.61 8.30
CA ASP A 70 -3.45 6.32 7.20
C ASP A 70 -1.96 5.91 7.20
N PRO A 71 -1.30 5.69 6.05
CA PRO A 71 0.11 5.28 6.01
C PRO A 71 0.99 6.24 6.80
N LEU A 72 2.06 5.74 7.43
CA LEU A 72 2.91 6.55 8.31
C LEU A 72 3.63 7.64 7.51
N VAL A 73 4.09 7.27 6.33
CA VAL A 73 4.75 8.16 5.38
C VAL A 73 4.02 8.06 4.04
N SER A 74 3.48 9.17 3.57
CA SER A 74 2.95 9.25 2.21
C SER A 74 3.94 9.98 1.29
N VAL A 75 4.08 9.47 0.07
CA VAL A 75 4.72 10.17 -1.04
C VAL A 75 3.60 10.79 -1.87
N PRO A 76 3.21 12.05 -1.63
CA PRO A 76 2.12 12.68 -2.36
C PRO A 76 2.49 12.83 -3.84
N MET A 77 1.53 12.53 -4.70
CA MET A 77 1.67 12.78 -6.13
C MET A 77 1.41 14.26 -6.43
N PRO A 78 2.21 14.91 -7.28
CA PRO A 78 1.89 16.24 -7.77
C PRO A 78 0.54 16.23 -8.50
N TYR A 79 -0.32 17.21 -8.23
CA TYR A 79 -1.72 17.26 -8.68
C TYR A 79 -1.89 17.10 -10.21
N ASP A 80 -0.93 17.60 -10.99
CA ASP A 80 -0.92 17.55 -12.45
C ASP A 80 0.09 16.55 -13.04
N SER A 81 0.65 15.66 -12.21
CA SER A 81 1.60 14.66 -12.71
C SER A 81 0.86 13.53 -13.43
N VAL A 82 1.29 13.22 -14.65
CA VAL A 82 0.90 11.97 -15.30
C VAL A 82 1.56 10.83 -14.53
N HIS A 83 0.76 9.90 -14.04
CA HIS A 83 1.18 8.79 -13.21
C HIS A 83 0.39 7.53 -13.55
N HIS A 84 0.93 6.38 -13.15
CA HIS A 84 0.23 5.11 -13.16
C HIS A 84 0.52 4.41 -11.83
N LEU A 85 -0.53 3.97 -11.15
CA LEU A 85 -0.42 3.22 -9.91
C LEU A 85 -0.79 1.76 -10.14
N ALA A 86 -0.10 0.87 -9.45
CA ALA A 86 -0.49 -0.52 -9.31
C ALA A 86 -0.36 -0.94 -7.85
N THR A 87 -1.40 -1.55 -7.30
CA THR A 87 -1.40 -2.13 -5.96
C THR A 87 -1.52 -3.64 -6.11
N LEU A 88 -0.48 -4.37 -5.71
CA LEU A 88 -0.46 -5.83 -5.74
C LEU A 88 -0.65 -6.36 -4.32
N THR A 89 -1.64 -7.22 -4.12
CA THR A 89 -1.82 -7.94 -2.86
C THR A 89 -1.38 -9.37 -3.06
N HIS A 90 -0.35 -9.80 -2.34
CA HIS A 90 0.17 -11.16 -2.43
C HIS A 90 -0.27 -11.97 -1.20
N PHE A 91 -1.17 -12.91 -1.44
CA PHE A 91 -1.89 -13.61 -0.37
C PHE A 91 -1.02 -14.59 0.41
N THR A 92 -0.08 -15.27 -0.26
CA THR A 92 0.73 -16.31 0.37
C THR A 92 1.82 -15.73 1.28
N ASN A 93 2.44 -14.62 0.88
CA ASN A 93 3.43 -13.93 1.71
C ASN A 93 2.79 -12.91 2.68
N GLY A 94 1.56 -12.46 2.43
CA GLY A 94 0.84 -11.49 3.27
C GLY A 94 1.39 -10.06 3.15
N ILE A 95 1.88 -9.69 1.96
CA ILE A 95 2.48 -8.39 1.66
C ILE A 95 1.61 -7.67 0.62
N VAL A 96 1.41 -6.38 0.84
CA VAL A 96 0.84 -5.48 -0.17
C VAL A 96 1.96 -4.60 -0.74
N TYR A 97 2.07 -4.58 -2.06
CA TYR A 97 2.99 -3.71 -2.79
C TYR A 97 2.21 -2.60 -3.47
N LYS A 98 2.75 -1.38 -3.46
CA LYS A 98 2.23 -0.22 -4.17
C LYS A 98 3.34 0.36 -5.04
N TYR A 99 3.11 0.38 -6.34
CA TYR A 99 4.01 0.93 -7.33
C TYR A 99 3.45 2.24 -7.84
N GLN A 100 4.24 3.31 -7.75
CA GLN A 100 3.91 4.63 -8.28
C GLN A 100 4.93 4.98 -9.36
N CYS A 101 4.52 4.95 -10.62
CA CYS A 101 5.36 5.37 -11.74
C CYS A 101 4.99 6.80 -12.12
N LEU A 102 5.95 7.73 -12.10
CA LEU A 102 5.71 9.17 -12.28
C LEU A 102 6.57 9.76 -13.41
N ARG A 103 6.04 10.74 -14.14
CA ARG A 103 6.87 11.60 -15.01
C ARG A 103 7.67 12.59 -14.14
N PRO A 104 8.97 12.82 -14.42
CA PRO A 104 9.68 12.55 -15.69
C PRO A 104 10.34 11.16 -15.84
N GLY A 105 10.08 10.18 -14.96
CA GLY A 105 10.58 8.80 -15.12
C GLY A 105 11.14 8.15 -13.86
N TYR A 106 10.92 8.76 -12.69
CA TYR A 106 11.22 8.13 -11.40
C TYR A 106 10.02 7.31 -10.91
N HIS A 107 10.26 6.43 -9.95
CA HIS A 107 9.20 5.63 -9.35
C HIS A 107 9.40 5.45 -7.85
N VAL A 108 8.31 5.08 -7.20
CA VAL A 108 8.24 4.81 -5.78
C VAL A 108 7.61 3.42 -5.60
N ASP A 109 8.36 2.54 -4.96
CA ASP A 109 7.91 1.22 -4.58
C ASP A 109 7.65 1.24 -3.08
N THR A 110 6.46 0.84 -2.65
CA THR A 110 6.11 0.74 -1.24
C THR A 110 5.64 -0.65 -0.92
N GLN A 111 6.16 -1.26 0.14
CA GLN A 111 5.68 -2.53 0.66
C GLN A 111 5.10 -2.36 2.06
N TYR A 112 4.00 -3.05 2.31
CA TYR A 112 3.31 -3.09 3.59
C TYR A 112 3.19 -4.53 4.06
N TYR A 113 3.55 -4.79 5.32
CA TYR A 113 3.27 -6.08 5.94
C TYR A 113 3.16 -5.97 7.46
N ALA A 114 2.38 -6.88 8.06
CA ALA A 114 2.33 -7.06 9.50
C ALA A 114 3.39 -8.10 9.90
N HIS A 115 4.25 -7.78 10.86
CA HIS A 115 5.32 -8.70 11.27
C HIS A 115 4.71 -9.95 11.92
N ARG A 116 5.09 -11.14 11.42
CA ARG A 116 4.51 -12.41 11.87
C ARG A 116 4.99 -12.84 13.26
N VAL A 117 6.18 -12.40 13.68
CA VAL A 117 6.79 -12.77 14.98
C VAL A 117 6.59 -11.69 16.04
N PHE A 118 6.34 -10.44 15.63
CA PHE A 118 6.26 -9.31 16.55
C PHE A 118 4.89 -8.68 16.42
N ASP A 119 4.00 -9.09 17.32
CA ASP A 119 2.56 -8.87 17.28
C ASP A 119 2.11 -7.41 17.08
N GLY A 120 2.92 -6.43 17.48
CA GLY A 120 2.62 -5.01 17.38
C GLY A 120 3.34 -4.26 16.27
N ILE A 121 4.04 -4.95 15.36
CA ILE A 121 4.86 -4.29 14.33
C ILE A 121 4.15 -4.35 12.98
N LEU A 122 3.83 -3.17 12.45
CA LEU A 122 3.54 -2.95 11.04
C LEU A 122 4.79 -2.35 10.39
N VAL A 123 5.13 -2.83 9.19
CA VAL A 123 6.24 -2.31 8.42
C VAL A 123 5.71 -1.66 7.16
N GLU A 124 6.14 -0.42 6.93
CA GLU A 124 6.04 0.31 5.68
C GLU A 124 7.49 0.57 5.21
N ASP A 125 7.84 0.06 4.03
CA ASP A 125 9.15 0.26 3.45
C ASP A 125 8.99 0.89 2.06
N ILE A 126 9.62 2.06 1.89
CA ILE A 126 9.48 2.94 0.74
C ILE A 126 10.84 3.05 0.06
N THR A 127 10.91 2.59 -1.19
CA THR A 127 12.07 2.74 -2.06
C THR A 127 11.75 3.74 -3.15
N ILE A 128 12.60 4.76 -3.31
CA ILE A 128 12.47 5.79 -4.35
C ILE A 128 13.63 5.64 -5.31
N PHE A 129 13.33 5.50 -6.60
CA PHE A 129 14.35 5.32 -7.62
C PHE A 129 14.21 6.33 -8.75
N ASN A 130 15.30 7.09 -8.96
CA ASN A 130 15.43 8.06 -10.04
C ASN A 130 16.48 7.58 -11.05
N PRO A 131 16.07 6.97 -12.19
CA PRO A 131 16.99 6.60 -13.27
C PRO A 131 17.38 7.77 -14.17
N THR A 132 16.79 8.94 -13.97
CA THR A 132 16.96 10.07 -14.88
C THR A 132 18.26 10.82 -14.61
N ASN A 133 18.72 11.57 -15.61
CA ASN A 133 19.87 12.48 -15.45
C ASN A 133 19.48 13.82 -14.80
N ALA A 134 18.22 13.97 -14.38
CA ALA A 134 17.70 15.19 -13.76
C ALA A 134 17.55 14.99 -12.25
N ALA A 135 17.78 16.05 -11.49
CA ALA A 135 17.42 16.07 -10.09
C ALA A 135 15.89 16.01 -9.94
N VAL A 136 15.41 15.17 -9.04
CA VAL A 136 13.99 15.05 -8.70
C VAL A 136 13.85 15.29 -7.20
N GLU A 137 13.04 16.28 -6.85
CA GLU A 137 12.61 16.50 -5.48
C GLU A 137 11.36 15.66 -5.22
N VAL A 138 11.44 14.76 -4.23
CA VAL A 138 10.32 13.91 -3.85
C VAL A 138 9.88 14.31 -2.44
N PRO A 139 8.75 15.03 -2.29
CA PRO A 139 8.24 15.40 -0.98
C PRO A 139 7.83 14.15 -0.22
N LEU A 140 8.20 14.09 1.06
CA LEU A 140 7.72 13.07 2.00
C LEU A 140 6.82 13.75 3.01
N ARG A 141 5.62 13.19 3.21
CA ARG A 141 4.68 13.68 4.22
C ARG A 141 4.55 12.64 5.31
N LEU A 142 4.95 13.03 6.52
CA LEU A 142 4.61 12.30 7.73
C LEU A 142 3.13 12.55 8.05
N ASN A 143 2.35 11.50 8.12
CA ASN A 143 0.97 11.58 8.58
C ASN A 143 0.98 11.54 10.12
N SER A 144 1.34 12.67 10.73
CA SER A 144 1.60 12.79 12.17
C SER A 144 0.36 13.12 13.01
N VAL A 145 -0.79 13.39 12.39
CA VAL A 145 -2.02 13.75 13.11
C VAL A 145 -3.23 13.12 12.42
N PRO A 146 -4.02 12.29 13.12
CA PRO A 146 -5.30 11.90 12.60
C PRO A 146 -6.21 13.13 12.56
N HIS A 147 -6.63 13.51 11.37
CA HIS A 147 -7.74 14.43 11.10
C HIS A 147 -9.09 13.78 11.48
N TRP A 148 -9.09 12.71 12.27
CA TRP A 148 -10.26 11.92 12.60
C TRP A 148 -11.04 12.63 13.69
N THR A 149 -12.12 13.31 13.28
CA THR A 149 -13.03 14.01 14.20
C THR A 149 -13.84 13.05 15.07
N ASP A 150 -13.95 11.78 14.65
CA ASP A 150 -14.79 10.75 15.28
C ASP A 150 -13.93 9.73 16.05
N HIS A 151 -13.29 10.17 17.13
CA HIS A 151 -12.51 9.29 18.00
C HIS A 151 -13.36 8.86 19.22
N GLU A 152 -13.68 7.56 19.31
CA GLU A 152 -14.27 6.97 20.51
C GLU A 152 -13.19 6.22 21.30
N THR A 153 -12.95 6.67 22.54
CA THR A 153 -12.10 5.92 23.47
C THR A 153 -12.92 4.78 24.09
N LYS A 154 -12.51 3.54 23.84
CA LYS A 154 -13.08 2.36 24.51
C LYS A 154 -12.07 1.81 25.50
N SER A 155 -12.46 1.70 26.77
CA SER A 155 -11.68 0.98 27.78
C SER A 155 -11.69 -0.51 27.45
N VAL A 156 -10.51 -1.12 27.41
CA VAL A 156 -10.32 -2.57 27.24
C VAL A 156 -10.26 -3.24 28.61
#